data_AF-A0A7C1JUN6-F1
#
_entry.id   AF-A0A7C1JUN6-F1
#
_cell.length_a   1.000
_cell.length_b   1.000
_cell.length_c   1.000
_cell.angle_alpha   90.00
_cell.angle_beta   90.00
_cell.angle_gamma   90.00
#
_symmetry.space_group_name_H-M   'P 1'
#
loop_
_entity.id
_entity.type
_entity.pdbx_description
1 polymer ?
#
loop_
_entity_poly.entity_id
_entity_poly.type
_entity_poly.pdbx_seq_one_letter_code
_entity_poly.pdbx_strand_id
1 'polypeptide(L)'
;MLFAHKGSNLLTINRISKNRISGFTVGSFAGYFLHPEKKMPGCKFPYGEFDEHWIIGFIYTWNPEADSLHMVSDAEVIVQPKWKIASKSTGTGTTFAIGSIKDIDKLRKAEAEFKNEEDFENYWRKRGRGRRR
;
A
#
# COMPACT_ATOMS: atom_id res chain seq x y z
N MET A 1 7.26 21.63 -20.26
CA MET A 1 8.00 20.49 -19.68
C MET A 1 7.28 20.12 -18.39
N LEU A 2 6.38 19.13 -18.42
CA LEU A 2 5.75 18.63 -17.18
C LEU A 2 6.79 17.74 -16.49
N PHE A 3 7.30 18.19 -15.34
CA PHE A 3 8.08 17.33 -14.47
C PHE A 3 7.11 16.36 -13.81
N ALA A 4 7.13 15.11 -14.25
CA ALA A 4 6.32 14.08 -13.61
C ALA A 4 6.90 13.75 -12.24
N HIS A 5 6.22 14.14 -11.17
CA HIS A 5 6.61 13.74 -9.83
C HIS A 5 6.05 12.33 -9.57
N LYS A 6 6.92 11.31 -9.59
CA LYS A 6 6.54 9.95 -9.15
C LYS A 6 6.95 9.76 -7.69
N GLY A 7 5.98 9.38 -6.85
CA GLY A 7 6.21 9.04 -5.45
C GLY A 7 6.41 7.54 -5.28
N SER A 8 7.31 7.10 -4.40
CA SER A 8 7.53 5.69 -4.09
C SER A 8 7.52 5.44 -2.58
N ASN A 9 6.79 4.42 -2.12
CA ASN A 9 6.81 3.98 -0.72
C ASN A 9 7.31 2.55 -0.58
N LEU A 10 8.12 2.30 0.45
CA LEU A 10 8.66 0.99 0.78
C LEU A 10 7.80 0.29 1.85
N LEU A 11 7.40 -0.95 1.61
CA LEU A 11 6.64 -1.76 2.55
C LEU A 11 7.26 -3.16 2.68
N THR A 12 7.18 -3.78 3.86
CA THR A 12 7.69 -5.13 4.12
C THR A 12 6.61 -5.96 4.80
N ILE A 13 6.45 -7.23 4.42
CA ILE A 13 5.45 -8.11 5.03
C ILE A 13 5.88 -9.58 5.07
N ASN A 14 5.46 -10.27 6.12
CA ASN A 14 5.64 -11.71 6.23
C ASN A 14 4.60 -12.48 5.41
N ARG A 15 5.03 -13.58 4.81
CA ARG A 15 4.22 -14.61 4.20
C ARG A 15 3.54 -15.45 5.30
N ILE A 16 2.23 -15.66 5.18
CA ILE A 16 1.47 -16.54 6.09
C ILE A 16 1.38 -17.96 5.50
N SER A 17 1.28 -18.07 4.17
CA SER A 17 1.26 -19.36 3.48
C SER A 17 1.79 -19.20 2.05
N LYS A 18 1.95 -20.31 1.32
CA LYS A 18 2.55 -20.35 -0.02
C LYS A 18 2.06 -19.25 -0.98
N ASN A 19 0.77 -18.91 -0.95
CA ASN A 19 0.20 -17.86 -1.80
C ASN A 19 -0.51 -16.73 -1.01
N ARG A 20 -0.13 -16.49 0.25
CA ARG A 20 -0.82 -15.49 1.09
C ARG A 20 0.12 -14.73 2.02
N ILE A 21 -0.08 -13.41 2.09
CA ILE A 21 0.53 -12.52 3.08
C ILE A 21 -0.47 -12.08 4.16
N SER A 22 0.03 -11.53 5.26
CA SER A 22 -0.82 -10.89 6.29
C SER A 22 -1.52 -9.64 5.77
N GLY A 23 -0.89 -8.95 4.82
CA GLY A 23 -1.39 -7.76 4.12
C GLY A 23 -0.55 -6.52 4.48
N PHE A 24 -0.17 -5.75 3.46
CA PHE A 24 0.50 -4.48 3.66
C PHE A 24 -0.47 -3.39 4.13
N THR A 25 0.05 -2.38 4.84
CA THR A 25 -0.63 -1.11 5.12
C THR A 25 -0.20 -0.08 4.08
N VAL A 26 -1.08 0.23 3.13
CA VAL A 26 -0.79 1.06 1.95
C VAL A 26 -1.02 2.55 2.23
N GLY A 27 -0.60 3.01 3.41
CA GLY A 27 -0.81 4.37 3.89
C GLY A 27 -2.22 4.63 4.45
N SER A 28 -2.40 5.80 5.07
CA SER A 28 -3.69 6.21 5.65
C SER A 28 -4.66 6.70 4.58
N PHE A 29 -5.96 6.44 4.75
CA PHE A 29 -7.03 7.09 3.99
C PHE A 29 -7.62 8.32 4.71
N ALA A 30 -6.86 8.90 5.64
CA ALA A 30 -7.12 10.18 6.29
C ALA A 30 -5.97 11.17 6.01
N GLY A 31 -6.07 12.40 6.52
CA GLY A 31 -4.99 13.39 6.43
C GLY A 31 -4.63 13.73 4.98
N TYR A 32 -3.39 13.42 4.57
CA TYR A 32 -2.86 13.74 3.24
C TYR A 32 -3.73 13.19 2.11
N PHE A 33 -4.36 12.03 2.31
CA PHE A 33 -5.13 11.37 1.26
C PHE A 33 -6.49 12.06 1.01
N LEU A 34 -7.03 12.73 2.03
CA LEU A 34 -8.26 13.52 1.94
C LEU A 34 -8.02 14.95 1.47
N HIS A 35 -6.81 15.45 1.61
CA HIS A 35 -6.39 16.82 1.27
C HIS A 35 -5.21 16.78 0.29
N PRO A 36 -5.39 16.24 -0.94
CA PRO A 36 -4.31 16.08 -1.90
C PRO A 36 -3.63 17.40 -2.29
N GLU A 37 -4.33 18.52 -2.16
CA GLU A 37 -3.85 19.87 -2.43
C GLU A 37 -2.97 20.46 -1.32
N LYS A 38 -2.93 19.83 -0.13
CA LYS A 38 -2.20 20.36 1.03
C LYS A 38 -0.99 19.51 1.37
N LYS A 39 0.13 20.18 1.64
CA LYS A 39 1.30 19.54 2.25
C LYS A 39 0.98 19.24 3.72
N MET A 40 0.81 17.97 4.05
CA MET A 40 0.58 17.51 5.42
C MET A 40 1.90 17.19 6.15
N PRO A 41 1.90 17.19 7.50
CA PRO A 41 3.06 16.75 8.27
C PRO A 41 3.53 15.34 7.83
N GLY A 42 4.83 15.18 7.64
CA GLY A 42 5.43 13.94 7.15
C GLY A 42 5.44 13.78 5.62
N CYS A 43 4.78 14.66 4.86
CA CYS A 43 4.85 14.66 3.41
C CYS A 43 5.84 15.73 2.91
N LYS A 44 6.72 15.37 1.97
CA LYS A 44 7.63 16.34 1.32
C LYS A 44 6.87 17.29 0.40
N PHE A 45 5.92 16.73 -0.35
CA PHE A 45 5.01 17.41 -1.28
C PHE A 45 3.56 17.00 -0.99
N PRO A 46 2.55 17.83 -1.31
CA PRO A 46 1.14 17.43 -1.35
C PRO A 46 0.94 16.14 -2.17
N TYR A 47 -0.01 15.31 -1.77
CA TYR A 47 -0.26 14.03 -2.44
C TYR A 47 -0.66 14.20 -3.91
N GLY A 48 -1.38 15.28 -4.24
CA GLY A 48 -1.84 15.59 -5.59
C GLY A 48 -0.79 16.22 -6.50
N GLU A 49 0.43 16.48 -6.02
CA GLU A 49 1.53 16.90 -6.89
C GLU A 49 2.18 15.72 -7.63
N PHE A 50 1.90 14.49 -7.20
CA PHE A 50 2.42 13.29 -7.85
C PHE A 50 1.46 12.79 -8.92
N ASP A 51 1.98 12.48 -10.10
CA ASP A 51 1.19 11.86 -11.19
C ASP A 51 0.89 10.39 -10.90
N GLU A 52 1.79 9.72 -10.18
CA GLU A 52 1.68 8.31 -9.85
C GLU A 52 2.29 8.03 -8.47
N HIS A 53 1.62 7.14 -7.72
CA HIS A 53 2.11 6.61 -6.44
C HIS A 53 2.48 5.14 -6.60
N TRP A 54 3.76 4.82 -6.47
CA TRP A 54 4.29 3.46 -6.57
C TRP A 54 4.61 2.86 -5.21
N ILE A 55 4.44 1.55 -5.11
CA ILE A 55 4.82 0.77 -3.93
C ILE A 55 5.89 -0.23 -4.32
N ILE A 56 6.92 -0.32 -3.48
CA ILE A 56 7.92 -1.38 -3.50
C ILE A 56 7.67 -2.23 -2.25
N GLY A 57 7.07 -3.41 -2.45
CA GLY A 57 6.69 -4.34 -1.39
C GLY A 57 7.64 -5.52 -1.32
N PHE A 58 8.30 -5.72 -0.17
CA PHE A 58 9.07 -6.92 0.13
C PHE A 58 8.18 -7.95 0.82
N ILE A 59 8.15 -9.17 0.29
CA ILE A 59 7.49 -10.33 0.87
C ILE A 59 8.59 -11.32 1.25
N TYR A 60 8.56 -11.84 2.48
CA TYR A 60 9.54 -12.83 2.94
C TYR A 60 8.90 -13.90 3.81
N THR A 61 9.57 -15.04 3.95
CA THR A 61 9.27 -16.06 4.96
C THR A 61 10.06 -15.75 6.23
N TRP A 62 9.37 -15.66 7.36
CA TRP A 62 9.98 -15.53 8.69
C TRP A 62 10.07 -16.87 9.41
N ASN A 63 11.27 -17.26 9.85
CA ASN A 63 11.48 -18.42 10.70
C ASN A 63 12.23 -18.03 11.98
N PRO A 64 11.54 -17.90 13.13
CA PRO A 64 12.17 -17.47 14.39
C PRO A 64 13.12 -18.52 14.98
N GLU A 65 13.05 -19.78 14.53
CA GLU A 65 13.88 -20.89 15.03
C GLU A 65 15.19 -21.05 14.25
N ALA A 66 15.35 -20.33 13.13
CA ALA A 66 16.60 -20.32 12.37
C ALA A 66 17.65 -19.41 13.04
N ASP A 67 18.93 -19.62 12.72
CA ASP A 67 19.96 -18.69 13.15
C ASP A 67 19.76 -17.30 12.53
N SER A 68 20.38 -16.28 13.14
CA SER A 68 20.13 -14.88 12.79
C SER A 68 20.41 -14.53 11.32
N LEU A 69 21.27 -15.28 10.62
CA LEU A 69 21.55 -15.04 9.20
C LEU A 69 20.49 -15.65 8.28
N HIS A 70 19.72 -16.63 8.75
CA HIS A 70 18.75 -17.37 7.95
C HIS A 70 17.29 -17.19 8.39
N MET A 71 17.02 -16.31 9.36
CA MET A 71 15.67 -16.06 9.87
C MET A 71 14.70 -15.45 8.85
N VAL A 72 15.24 -14.89 7.77
CA VAL A 72 14.50 -14.35 6.62
C VAL A 72 14.89 -15.14 5.38
N SER A 73 13.92 -15.78 4.73
CA SER A 73 14.12 -16.53 3.47
C SER A 73 13.06 -16.19 2.43
N ASP A 74 13.23 -16.70 1.20
CA ASP A 74 12.27 -16.60 0.10
C ASP A 74 11.78 -15.18 -0.21
N ALA A 75 12.71 -14.22 -0.12
CA ALA A 75 12.41 -12.82 -0.33
C ALA A 75 12.01 -12.56 -1.79
N GLU A 76 10.91 -11.83 -1.97
CA GLU A 76 10.38 -11.41 -3.25
C GLU A 76 10.05 -9.91 -3.20
N VAL A 77 10.26 -9.22 -4.32
CA VAL A 77 9.93 -7.80 -4.47
C VAL A 77 8.79 -7.63 -5.45
N ILE A 78 7.74 -6.93 -5.02
CA ILE A 78 6.62 -6.48 -5.86
C ILE A 78 6.74 -4.99 -6.07
N VAL A 79 6.74 -4.54 -7.32
CA VAL A 79 6.73 -3.13 -7.70
C VAL A 79 5.49 -2.84 -8.53
N GLN A 80 4.52 -2.12 -7.96
CA GLN A 80 3.26 -1.81 -8.63
C GLN A 80 2.70 -0.45 -8.19
N PRO A 81 1.81 0.17 -8.98
CA PRO A 81 1.05 1.33 -8.54
C PRO A 81 0.24 1.01 -7.28
N LYS A 82 0.13 2.01 -6.39
CA LYS A 82 -0.58 1.94 -5.11
C LYS A 82 -1.98 1.37 -5.25
N TRP A 83 -2.73 1.85 -6.23
CA TRP A 83 -4.12 1.44 -6.46
C TRP A 83 -4.25 -0.02 -6.91
N LYS A 84 -3.22 -0.59 -7.55
CA LYS A 84 -3.23 -2.00 -7.99
C LYS A 84 -2.99 -2.98 -6.83
N ILE A 85 -2.28 -2.55 -5.79
CA ILE A 85 -2.01 -3.36 -4.59
C ILE A 85 -3.11 -3.21 -3.55
N ALA A 86 -3.80 -2.07 -3.51
CA ALA A 86 -4.82 -1.79 -2.52
C ALA A 86 -6.03 -2.75 -2.64
N SER A 87 -6.57 -3.16 -1.49
CA SER A 87 -7.89 -3.79 -1.40
C SER A 87 -8.95 -2.78 -0.96
N LYS A 88 -10.19 -3.23 -0.86
CA LYS A 88 -11.32 -2.51 -0.22
C LYS A 88 -11.40 -2.71 1.29
N SER A 89 -10.43 -3.41 1.88
CA SER A 89 -10.35 -3.70 3.32
C SER A 89 -9.37 -2.76 4.04
N THR A 90 -9.62 -2.45 5.31
CA THR A 90 -8.67 -1.68 6.12
C THR A 90 -7.50 -2.56 6.56
N GLY A 91 -6.29 -2.02 6.55
CA GLY A 91 -5.09 -2.72 7.05
C GLY A 91 -5.06 -2.79 8.57
N THR A 92 -5.51 -1.74 9.26
CA THR A 92 -5.59 -1.64 10.72
C THR A 92 -6.80 -0.82 11.14
N GLY A 93 -7.42 -1.17 12.27
CA GLY A 93 -8.59 -0.45 12.79
C GLY A 93 -8.27 0.94 13.35
N THR A 94 -7.07 1.12 13.93
CA THR A 94 -6.71 2.31 14.73
C THR A 94 -6.12 3.45 13.91
N THR A 95 -5.14 3.16 13.04
CA THR A 95 -4.41 4.18 12.26
C THR A 95 -4.97 4.40 10.86
N PHE A 96 -6.19 3.91 10.62
CA PHE A 96 -6.94 4.30 9.44
C PHE A 96 -6.22 3.93 8.13
N ALA A 97 -5.56 2.77 8.12
CA ALA A 97 -4.74 2.32 7.01
C ALA A 97 -5.58 1.62 5.92
N ILE A 98 -5.25 1.91 4.66
CA ILE A 98 -5.68 1.13 3.50
C ILE A 98 -4.97 -0.23 3.57
N GLY A 99 -5.72 -1.33 3.46
CA GLY A 99 -5.13 -2.66 3.38
C GLY A 99 -4.76 -3.03 1.96
N SER A 100 -3.78 -3.92 1.77
CA SER A 100 -3.49 -4.51 0.47
C SER A 100 -4.35 -5.73 0.16
N ILE A 101 -4.34 -6.15 -1.10
CA ILE A 101 -4.63 -7.53 -1.52
C ILE A 101 -3.66 -8.45 -0.78
N LYS A 102 -4.15 -9.64 -0.39
CA LYS A 102 -3.38 -10.62 0.41
C LYS A 102 -2.91 -11.83 -0.39
N ASP A 103 -3.45 -12.02 -1.59
CA ASP A 103 -3.08 -13.11 -2.50
C ASP A 103 -1.81 -12.71 -3.28
N ILE A 104 -0.76 -13.52 -3.21
CA ILE A 104 0.55 -13.17 -3.78
C ILE A 104 0.49 -13.20 -5.31
N ASP A 105 -0.17 -14.19 -5.90
CA ASP A 105 -0.29 -14.29 -7.36
C ASP A 105 -1.07 -13.11 -7.95
N LYS A 106 -2.10 -12.62 -7.27
CA LYS A 106 -2.78 -11.38 -7.69
C LYS A 106 -1.87 -10.16 -7.64
N LEU A 107 -1.03 -10.06 -6.60
CA LEU A 107 -0.05 -8.98 -6.48
C LEU A 107 0.99 -9.04 -7.62
N ARG A 108 1.48 -10.23 -7.96
CA ARG A 108 2.43 -10.46 -9.06
C ARG A 108 1.85 -10.06 -10.41
N LYS A 109 0.61 -10.49 -10.68
CA LYS A 109 -0.11 -10.24 -11.94
C LYS A 109 -0.73 -8.85 -12.02
N ALA A 110 -0.64 -8.06 -10.95
CA ALA A 110 -1.27 -6.75 -10.83
C ALA A 110 -2.81 -6.81 -11.01
N GLU A 111 -3.44 -7.89 -10.55
CA GLU A 111 -4.89 -8.10 -10.59
C GLU A 111 -5.57 -7.25 -9.50
N ALA A 112 -5.84 -5.99 -9.84
CA ALA A 112 -6.39 -5.00 -8.93
C ALA A 112 -7.88 -5.24 -8.57
N GLU A 113 -8.28 -4.84 -7.36
CA GLU A 113 -9.71 -4.78 -6.96
C GLU A 113 -10.46 -3.54 -7.48
N PHE A 114 -9.70 -2.56 -7.98
CA PHE A 114 -10.19 -1.29 -8.51
C PHE A 114 -10.02 -1.26 -10.03
N LYS A 115 -10.92 -0.55 -10.73
CA LYS A 115 -10.86 -0.45 -12.19
C LYS A 115 -9.69 0.42 -12.67
N ASN A 116 -9.42 1.50 -11.93
CA ASN A 116 -8.37 2.47 -12.18
C ASN A 116 -8.04 3.24 -10.88
N GLU A 117 -7.10 4.18 -10.96
CA GLU A 117 -6.69 5.02 -9.82
C GLU A 117 -7.83 5.88 -9.30
N GLU A 118 -8.65 6.45 -10.18
CA GLU A 118 -9.79 7.29 -9.80
C GLU A 118 -10.82 6.51 -8.96
N ASP A 119 -11.16 5.28 -9.35
CA ASP A 119 -12.06 4.38 -8.60
C ASP A 119 -11.49 4.08 -7.20
N PHE A 120 -10.19 3.81 -7.11
CA PHE A 120 -9.48 3.63 -5.85
C PHE A 120 -9.55 4.87 -4.94
N GLU A 121 -9.24 6.05 -5.48
CA GLU A 121 -9.26 7.29 -4.72
C GLU A 121 -10.66 7.65 -4.26
N ASN A 122 -11.65 7.56 -5.14
CA ASN A 122 -13.04 7.87 -4.83
C ASN A 122 -13.58 6.96 -3.74
N TYR A 123 -13.31 5.64 -3.83
CA TYR A 123 -13.71 4.67 -2.81
C TYR A 123 -13.13 5.03 -1.43
N TRP A 124 -11.81 5.20 -1.35
CA TRP A 124 -11.13 5.40 -0.07
C TRP A 124 -11.34 6.80 0.50
N ARG A 125 -11.44 7.84 -0.32
CA ARG A 125 -11.78 9.20 0.14
C ARG A 125 -13.22 9.27 0.64
N LYS A 126 -14.18 8.60 -0.02
CA LYS A 126 -15.56 8.49 0.48
C LYS A 126 -15.58 7.84 1.88
N ARG A 127 -14.85 6.73 2.05
CA ARG A 127 -14.73 6.06 3.35
C ARG A 127 -14.05 6.92 4.41
N GLY A 128 -13.01 7.67 4.04
CA GLY A 128 -12.30 8.57 4.95
C GLY A 128 -13.15 9.74 5.44
N ARG A 129 -13.96 10.34 4.56
CA ARG A 129 -14.91 11.42 4.92
C ARG A 129 -16.07 10.91 5.78
N GLY A 130 -16.50 9.66 5.59
CA GLY A 130 -17.57 9.03 6.37
C GLY A 130 -17.17 8.65 7.80
N ARG A 131 -15.95 8.95 8.24
CA ARG A 131 -15.53 8.74 9.62
C ARG A 131 -16.26 9.68 10.56
N ARG A 132 -16.98 9.12 11.54
CA ARG A 132 -17.31 9.86 12.76
C ARG A 132 -16.02 9.97 13.60
N ARG A 133 -15.78 11.16 14.13
CA ARG A 133 -14.72 11.41 15.12
C ARG A 133 -14.97 10.58 16.36
#